data_AF-A0A7T6AQ76-F1
#
_entry.id   AF-A0A7T6AQ76-F1
#
_cell.length_a   1.000
_cell.length_b   1.000
_cell.length_c   1.000
_cell.angle_alpha   90.00
_cell.angle_beta   90.00
_cell.angle_gamma   90.00
#
_symmetry.space_group_name_H-M   'P 1'
#
loop_
_entity.id
_entity.type
_entity.pdbx_description
1 polymer ?
#
loop_
_entity_poly.entity_id
_entity_poly.type
_entity_poly.pdbx_seq_one_letter_code
_entity_poly.pdbx_strand_id
1 'polypeptide(L)'
;MMKVVTIFGAIFTGVSVIILLLTDIDKKLEEKIKNHDVIRKIAAEIKSPFIIFNSEGKVLYEDNGSELIDLEKIVCDYDDEYVKVIGITITTKRFLKYPPILSSIDGEEYFHEATRIDTFKWHYKTIPLYKMYIELPEGKMPVGRYKLEIIR
;
A
#
# COMPACT_ATOMS: atom_id res chain seq x y z
N MET A 1 -21.20 -40.98 -46.59
CA MET A 1 -20.53 -41.41 -45.35
C MET A 1 -19.07 -40.95 -45.25
N MET A 2 -18.21 -41.27 -46.23
CA MET A 2 -16.76 -41.00 -46.12
C MET A 2 -16.39 -39.53 -45.86
N LYS A 3 -17.03 -38.56 -46.55
CA LYS A 3 -16.80 -37.11 -46.36
C LYS A 3 -17.19 -36.59 -44.96
N VAL A 4 -18.21 -37.18 -44.34
CA VAL A 4 -18.68 -36.78 -43.01
C VAL A 4 -17.66 -37.19 -41.94
N VAL A 5 -17.10 -38.40 -42.06
CA VAL A 5 -16.04 -38.90 -41.16
C VAL A 5 -14.77 -38.04 -41.26
N THR A 6 -14.42 -37.57 -42.46
CA THR A 6 -13.24 -36.70 -42.65
C THR A 6 -13.43 -35.31 -42.02
N ILE A 7 -14.64 -34.74 -42.10
CA ILE A 7 -14.96 -33.44 -41.50
C ILE A 7 -14.94 -33.54 -39.96
N PHE A 8 -15.56 -34.58 -39.39
CA PHE A 8 -15.51 -34.82 -37.94
C PHE A 8 -14.09 -35.07 -37.44
N GLY A 9 -13.28 -35.81 -38.20
CA GLY A 9 -11.86 -36.00 -37.90
C GLY A 9 -11.09 -34.69 -37.84
N ALA A 10 -11.25 -33.82 -38.84
CA ALA A 10 -10.57 -32.52 -38.89
C ALA A 10 -10.95 -31.59 -37.73
N ILE A 11 -12.23 -31.57 -37.35
CA ILE A 11 -12.72 -30.79 -36.20
C ILE A 11 -12.12 -31.33 -34.90
N PHE A 12 -12.09 -32.66 -34.72
CA PHE A 12 -11.55 -33.28 -33.52
C PHE A 12 -10.04 -33.01 -33.35
N THR A 13 -9.28 -33.09 -34.44
CA THR A 13 -7.83 -32.76 -34.42
C THR A 13 -7.60 -31.28 -34.11
N GLY A 14 -8.39 -30.38 -34.69
CA GLY A 14 -8.30 -28.94 -34.42
C GLY A 14 -8.57 -28.60 -32.95
N VAL A 15 -9.64 -29.16 -32.37
CA VAL A 15 -9.97 -28.97 -30.95
C VAL A 15 -8.87 -29.55 -30.04
N SER A 16 -8.31 -30.71 -30.39
CA SER A 16 -7.24 -31.34 -29.61
C SER A 16 -5.95 -30.52 -29.58
N VAL A 17 -5.59 -29.89 -30.70
CA VAL A 17 -4.42 -28.99 -30.79
C VAL A 17 -4.62 -27.74 -29.94
N ILE A 18 -5.83 -27.16 -29.93
CA ILE A 18 -6.15 -26.00 -29.10
C ILE A 18 -6.06 -26.36 -27.61
N ILE A 19 -6.60 -27.50 -27.19
CA ILE A 19 -6.51 -27.97 -25.81
C ILE A 19 -5.05 -28.18 -25.40
N LEU A 20 -4.24 -28.80 -26.24
CA LEU A 20 -2.80 -29.01 -25.99
C LEU A 20 -2.05 -27.68 -25.82
N LEU A 21 -2.32 -26.69 -26.68
CA LEU A 21 -1.73 -25.36 -26.58
C LEU A 21 -2.10 -24.65 -25.28
N LEU A 22 -3.38 -24.75 -24.86
CA LEU A 22 -3.84 -24.17 -23.60
C LEU A 22 -3.17 -24.82 -22.39
N THR A 23 -3.08 -26.15 -22.36
CA THR A 23 -2.39 -26.86 -21.28
C THR A 23 -0.90 -26.54 -21.21
N ASP A 24 -0.25 -26.28 -22.35
CA ASP A 24 1.17 -25.96 -22.41
C ASP A 24 1.45 -24.51 -21.94
N ILE A 25 0.50 -23.59 -22.18
CA ILE A 25 0.52 -22.24 -21.62
C ILE A 25 0.32 -22.29 -20.10
N ASP A 26 -0.68 -23.03 -19.62
CA ASP A 26 -0.96 -23.18 -18.19
C ASP A 26 0.23 -23.79 -17.44
N LYS A 27 0.89 -24.80 -18.04
CA LYS A 27 2.07 -25.44 -17.46
C LYS A 27 3.26 -24.49 -17.38
N LYS A 28 3.50 -23.70 -18.43
CA LYS A 28 4.55 -22.65 -18.44
C LYS A 28 4.22 -21.52 -17.46
N LEU A 29 2.95 -21.20 -17.27
CA LEU A 29 2.49 -20.20 -16.30
C LEU A 29 2.70 -20.72 -14.87
N GLU A 30 2.32 -21.96 -14.57
CA GLU A 30 2.57 -22.60 -13.28
C GLU A 30 4.06 -22.68 -12.96
N GLU A 31 4.91 -23.06 -13.92
CA GLU A 31 6.35 -23.12 -13.73
C GLU A 31 6.95 -21.74 -13.44
N LYS A 32 6.44 -20.68 -14.09
CA LYS A 32 6.85 -19.30 -13.81
C LYS A 32 6.32 -18.76 -12.48
N ILE A 33 5.11 -19.12 -12.08
CA ILE A 33 4.55 -18.74 -10.78
C ILE A 33 5.29 -19.47 -9.65
N LYS A 34 5.71 -20.72 -9.85
CA LYS A 34 6.54 -21.45 -8.87
C LYS A 34 7.98 -20.92 -8.77
N ASN A 35 8.41 -20.05 -9.68
CA ASN A 35 9.72 -19.41 -9.61
C ASN A 35 9.71 -18.24 -8.61
N HIS A 36 10.44 -18.44 -7.50
CA HIS A 36 10.53 -17.49 -6.40
C HIS A 36 11.01 -16.09 -6.84
N ASP A 37 11.88 -15.99 -7.85
CA ASP A 37 12.37 -14.70 -8.36
C ASP A 37 11.30 -13.92 -9.12
N VAL A 38 10.40 -14.62 -9.81
CA VAL A 38 9.29 -14.01 -10.55
C VAL A 38 8.25 -13.48 -9.56
N ILE A 39 7.89 -14.27 -8.55
CA ILE A 39 7.02 -13.81 -7.46
C ILE A 39 7.65 -12.60 -6.75
N ARG A 40 8.95 -12.65 -6.45
CA ARG A 40 9.63 -11.56 -5.75
C ARG A 40 9.66 -10.27 -6.57
N LYS A 41 9.86 -10.37 -7.89
CA LYS A 41 9.77 -9.21 -8.80
C LYS A 41 8.36 -8.65 -8.88
N ILE A 42 7.36 -9.51 -9.02
CA ILE A 42 5.94 -9.10 -9.04
C ILE A 42 5.56 -8.45 -7.70
N ALA A 43 5.97 -9.04 -6.58
CA ALA A 43 5.73 -8.49 -5.25
C ALA A 43 6.42 -7.13 -5.07
N ALA A 44 7.64 -6.94 -5.58
CA ALA A 44 8.33 -5.65 -5.55
C ALA A 44 7.62 -4.59 -6.41
N GLU A 45 7.04 -4.98 -7.55
CA GLU A 45 6.31 -4.09 -8.44
C GLU A 45 4.93 -3.70 -7.88
N ILE A 46 4.27 -4.64 -7.19
CA ILE A 46 2.94 -4.43 -6.57
C ILE A 46 3.05 -3.70 -5.23
N LYS A 47 4.19 -3.77 -4.56
CA LYS A 47 4.37 -3.15 -3.24
C LYS A 47 4.34 -1.62 -3.38
N SER A 48 3.28 -1.03 -2.85
CA SER A 48 3.15 0.42 -2.72
C SER A 48 4.32 0.99 -1.90
N PRO A 49 4.98 2.07 -2.36
CA PRO A 49 5.98 2.76 -1.56
C PRO A 49 5.42 3.20 -0.22
N PHE A 50 6.21 3.13 0.84
CA PHE A 50 5.75 3.54 2.16
C PHE A 50 6.85 4.13 3.04
N ILE A 51 6.43 4.87 4.05
CA ILE A 51 7.28 5.51 5.04
C ILE A 51 6.75 5.17 6.43
N ILE A 52 7.66 4.85 7.35
CA ILE A 52 7.36 4.70 8.77
C ILE A 52 8.03 5.84 9.51
N PHE A 53 7.27 6.57 10.31
CA PHE A 53 7.77 7.70 11.10
C PHE A 53 7.14 7.70 12.51
N ASN A 54 7.80 8.36 13.46
CA ASN A 54 7.29 8.50 14.82
C ASN A 54 6.40 9.75 14.98
N SER A 55 5.82 9.94 16.16
CA SER A 55 5.07 11.13 16.55
C SER A 55 5.83 12.42 16.32
N GLU A 56 7.15 12.45 16.49
CA GLU A 56 7.96 13.65 16.24
C GLU A 56 8.11 13.99 14.74
N GLY A 57 7.54 13.19 13.83
CA GLY A 57 7.73 13.32 12.37
C GLY A 57 9.07 12.74 11.89
N LYS A 58 9.86 12.13 12.78
CA LYS A 58 11.14 11.51 12.44
C LYS A 58 10.90 10.19 11.73
N VAL A 59 11.45 10.08 10.52
CA VAL A 59 11.43 8.84 9.74
C VAL A 59 12.27 7.76 10.42
N LEU A 60 11.65 6.61 10.66
CA LEU A 60 12.26 5.42 11.24
C LEU A 60 12.69 4.43 10.16
N TYR A 61 11.92 4.33 9.08
CA TYR A 61 12.16 3.43 7.95
C TYR A 61 11.43 3.93 6.71
N GLU A 62 11.95 3.63 5.52
CA GLU A 62 11.25 3.89 4.26
C GLU A 62 11.54 2.83 3.19
N ASP A 63 10.59 2.67 2.27
CA ASP A 63 10.72 1.85 1.07
C ASP A 63 10.24 2.68 -0.13
N ASN A 64 11.18 3.33 -0.81
CA ASN A 64 10.97 4.19 -1.99
C ASN A 64 9.95 5.34 -1.77
N GLY A 65 9.66 5.70 -0.52
CA GLY A 65 8.71 6.76 -0.19
C GLY A 65 9.31 8.16 -0.39
N SER A 66 10.62 8.28 -0.21
CA SER A 66 11.37 9.53 -0.37
C SER A 66 11.37 10.08 -1.81
N GLU A 67 11.06 9.27 -2.81
CA GLU A 67 10.86 9.70 -4.20
C GLU A 67 9.56 10.51 -4.40
N LEU A 68 8.62 10.36 -3.48
CA LEU A 68 7.25 10.86 -3.59
C LEU A 68 6.93 11.89 -2.51
N ILE A 69 7.51 11.72 -1.32
CA ILE A 69 7.26 12.53 -0.14
C ILE A 69 8.52 13.27 0.28
N ASP A 70 8.34 14.52 0.72
CA ASP A 70 9.37 15.33 1.35
C ASP A 70 9.45 14.96 2.84
N LEU A 71 10.40 14.08 3.18
CA LEU A 71 10.53 13.47 4.50
C LEU A 71 10.76 14.50 5.61
N GLU A 72 11.41 15.62 5.31
CA GLU A 72 11.68 16.70 6.27
C GLU A 72 10.43 17.55 6.57
N LYS A 73 9.35 17.34 5.81
CA LYS A 73 8.09 18.08 5.92
C LYS A 73 6.92 17.21 6.35
N ILE A 74 7.22 16.13 7.08
CA ILE A 74 6.23 15.39 7.86
C ILE A 74 6.10 16.11 9.20
N VAL A 75 4.95 16.72 9.45
CA VAL A 75 4.68 17.50 10.65
C VAL A 75 3.50 16.90 11.37
N CYS A 76 3.66 16.61 12.66
CA CYS A 76 2.59 16.13 13.52
C CYS A 76 2.10 17.29 14.39
N ASP A 77 0.80 17.54 14.36
CA ASP A 77 0.11 18.51 15.20
C ASP A 77 -0.28 17.81 16.51
N TYR A 78 -0.10 18.50 17.63
CA TYR A 78 -0.34 17.95 18.96
C TYR A 78 -1.42 18.71 19.71
N ASP A 79 -2.13 17.99 20.57
CA ASP A 79 -2.91 18.59 21.66
C ASP A 79 -2.01 18.77 22.88
N ASP A 80 -1.76 20.02 23.25
CA ASP A 80 -0.94 20.39 24.40
C ASP A 80 -1.53 19.86 25.73
N GLU A 81 -2.84 19.61 25.78
CA GLU A 81 -3.53 19.15 27.00
C GLU A 81 -3.40 17.62 27.19
N TYR A 82 -3.30 16.86 26.10
CA TYR A 82 -3.33 15.38 26.12
C TYR A 82 -2.07 14.71 25.56
N VAL A 83 -1.06 15.48 25.14
CA VAL A 83 0.20 14.99 24.54
C VAL A 83 -0.07 13.94 23.45
N LYS A 84 -1.08 14.21 22.62
CA LYS A 84 -1.56 13.30 21.58
C LYS A 84 -1.44 13.95 20.23
N VAL A 85 -1.05 13.17 19.22
CA VAL A 85 -1.09 13.63 17.83
C VAL A 85 -2.55 13.81 17.42
N ILE A 86 -2.93 15.03 17.03
CA ILE A 86 -4.28 15.36 16.56
C ILE A 86 -4.36 15.55 15.04
N GLY A 87 -3.21 15.74 14.42
CA GLY A 87 -3.09 15.97 12.99
C GLY A 87 -1.74 15.53 12.47
N ILE A 88 -1.71 15.10 11.22
CA ILE A 88 -0.46 14.85 10.51
C ILE A 88 -0.54 15.56 9.17
N THR A 89 0.45 16.38 8.87
CA THR A 89 0.59 17.08 7.60
C THR A 89 1.78 16.51 6.85
N ILE A 90 1.57 16.15 5.59
CA ILE A 90 2.62 15.65 4.69
C ILE A 90 2.77 16.59 3.50
N THR A 91 4.01 16.73 3.03
CA THR A 91 4.31 17.43 1.78
C THR A 91 4.86 16.45 0.74
N THR A 92 4.28 16.46 -0.45
CA THR A 92 4.67 15.60 -1.58
C THR A 92 5.66 16.34 -2.47
N LYS A 93 6.62 15.63 -3.08
CA LYS A 93 7.57 16.20 -4.07
C LYS A 93 6.96 16.40 -5.46
N ARG A 94 5.85 15.71 -5.73
CA ARG A 94 5.10 15.74 -6.99
C ARG A 94 3.61 15.60 -6.73
N PHE A 95 2.80 15.99 -7.70
CA PHE A 95 1.35 15.92 -7.58
C PHE A 95 0.90 14.46 -7.44
N LEU A 96 0.21 14.15 -6.35
CA LEU A 96 -0.46 12.87 -6.15
C LEU A 96 -1.95 13.05 -6.44
N LYS A 97 -2.52 12.19 -7.29
CA LYS A 97 -3.96 12.23 -7.61
C LYS A 97 -4.81 11.85 -6.40
N TYR A 98 -4.39 10.80 -5.70
CA TYR A 98 -5.05 10.29 -4.49
C TYR A 98 -4.21 10.62 -3.25
N PRO A 99 -4.85 10.77 -2.08
CA PRO A 99 -4.10 10.91 -0.84
C PRO A 99 -3.33 9.62 -0.54
N PRO A 100 -2.10 9.72 -0.01
CA PRO A 100 -1.47 8.58 0.64
C PRO A 100 -2.35 8.05 1.78
N ILE A 101 -2.25 6.77 2.07
CA ILE A 101 -2.96 6.11 3.17
C ILE A 101 -2.12 6.26 4.42
N LEU A 102 -2.70 6.87 5.46
CA LEU A 102 -2.06 7.00 6.76
C LEU A 102 -2.70 6.00 7.74
N SER A 103 -1.86 5.25 8.44
CA SER A 103 -2.29 4.26 9.42
C SER A 103 -1.38 4.28 10.65
N SER A 104 -1.96 4.05 11.83
CA SER A 104 -1.20 3.81 13.05
C SER A 104 -0.70 2.35 13.06
N ILE A 105 0.58 2.16 13.34
CA ILE A 105 1.19 0.83 13.50
C ILE A 105 0.88 0.28 14.88
N ASP A 106 0.79 1.16 15.88
CA ASP A 106 0.59 0.77 17.27
C ASP A 106 -0.89 0.58 17.64
N GLY A 107 -1.81 0.82 16.69
CA GLY A 107 -3.18 0.29 16.70
C GLY A 107 -4.25 1.13 17.43
N GLU A 108 -3.87 2.25 18.02
CA GLU A 108 -4.76 3.03 18.91
C GLU A 108 -5.28 4.34 18.30
N GLU A 109 -4.75 4.73 17.13
CA GLU A 109 -5.10 5.99 16.48
C GLU A 109 -5.71 5.76 15.11
N TYR A 110 -6.91 6.31 14.94
CA TYR A 110 -7.59 6.35 13.65
C TYR A 110 -7.49 7.75 13.07
N PHE A 111 -7.19 7.84 11.78
CA PHE A 111 -7.18 9.09 11.05
C PHE A 111 -8.46 9.22 10.22
N HIS A 112 -9.05 10.41 10.26
CA HIS A 112 -10.12 10.83 9.37
C HIS A 112 -9.62 10.96 7.94
N GLU A 113 -10.54 11.11 7.00
CA GLU A 113 -10.23 11.24 5.59
C GLU A 113 -9.24 12.40 5.33
N ALA A 114 -8.25 12.11 4.49
CA ALA A 114 -7.19 13.05 4.14
C ALA A 114 -7.77 14.28 3.43
N THR A 115 -7.46 15.47 3.94
CA THR A 115 -7.84 16.73 3.32
C THR A 115 -6.68 17.29 2.52
N ARG A 116 -6.90 17.63 1.24
CA ARG A 116 -5.90 18.35 0.44
C ARG A 116 -5.89 19.82 0.86
N ILE A 117 -4.78 20.28 1.44
CA ILE A 117 -4.61 21.69 1.82
C ILE A 117 -4.06 22.49 0.63
N ASP A 118 -3.18 21.88 -0.17
CA ASP A 118 -2.54 22.50 -1.32
C ASP A 118 -2.23 21.42 -2.38
N THR A 119 -1.81 21.84 -3.57
CA THR A 119 -1.38 21.00 -4.70
C THR A 119 -0.49 19.84 -4.26
N PHE A 120 0.42 20.11 -3.31
CA PHE A 120 1.42 19.18 -2.81
C PHE A 120 1.28 18.86 -1.32
N LYS A 121 0.17 19.25 -0.65
CA LYS A 121 0.02 19.06 0.80
C LYS A 121 -1.28 18.35 1.16
N TRP A 122 -1.13 17.36 2.03
CA TRP A 122 -2.26 16.62 2.59
C TRP A 122 -2.20 16.68 4.11
N HIS A 123 -3.37 16.77 4.72
CA HIS A 123 -3.53 16.81 6.16
C HIS A 123 -4.54 15.78 6.60
N TYR A 124 -4.18 15.05 7.64
CA TYR A 124 -4.96 13.97 8.23
C TYR A 124 -5.31 14.40 9.64
N LYS A 125 -6.60 14.44 9.97
CA LYS A 125 -7.05 14.71 11.34
C LYS A 125 -7.26 13.40 12.07
N THR A 126 -6.86 13.27 13.32
CA THR A 126 -7.23 12.07 14.09
C THR A 126 -8.71 12.08 14.43
N ILE A 127 -9.33 10.91 14.40
CA ILE A 127 -10.64 10.69 15.00
C ILE A 127 -10.40 10.49 16.50
N PRO A 128 -10.97 11.35 17.37
CA PRO A 128 -10.90 11.11 18.80
C PRO A 128 -11.68 9.83 19.10
N LEU A 129 -10.97 8.73 19.37
CA LEU A 129 -11.57 7.60 20.07
C LEU A 129 -11.94 8.09 21.46
N TYR A 130 -13.24 8.13 21.73
CA TYR A 130 -13.79 8.50 23.02
C TYR A 130 -13.15 7.60 24.09
N LYS A 131 -12.29 8.19 24.93
CA LYS A 131 -11.70 7.59 26.15
C LYS A 131 -10.89 6.30 25.95
N MET A 132 -9.64 6.43 25.52
CA MET A 132 -8.58 5.60 26.10
C MET A 132 -7.61 6.53 26.84
N TYR A 133 -7.89 6.73 28.12
CA TYR A 133 -6.88 7.24 29.06
C TYR A 133 -5.87 6.12 29.22
N ILE A 134 -4.80 6.16 28.44
CA ILE A 134 -3.59 5.45 28.80
C ILE A 134 -2.90 6.39 29.77
N GLU A 135 -2.91 6.05 31.05
CA GLU A 135 -2.01 6.65 32.02
C GLU A 135 -0.58 6.34 31.56
N LEU A 136 -0.04 7.20 30.71
CA LEU A 136 1.36 7.18 30.37
C LEU A 136 2.13 7.51 31.66
N PRO A 137 3.18 6.74 32.02
CA PRO A 137 4.06 7.14 33.10
C PRO A 137 4.53 8.57 32.87
N GLU A 138 4.50 9.41 33.90
CA GLU A 138 4.91 10.82 33.83
C GLU A 138 6.19 10.98 32.99
N GLY A 139 6.10 11.77 31.91
CA GLY A 139 7.23 12.07 31.04
C GLY A 139 7.44 11.14 29.84
N LYS A 140 6.54 10.18 29.55
CA LYS A 140 6.61 9.37 28.32
C LYS A 140 5.55 9.80 27.31
N MET A 141 5.98 10.34 26.17
CA MET A 141 5.11 10.52 25.00
C MET A 141 4.65 9.13 24.52
N PRO A 142 3.40 8.98 24.03
CA PRO A 142 3.02 7.75 23.34
C PRO A 142 3.97 7.60 22.14
N VAL A 143 4.61 6.42 22.03
CA VAL A 143 5.48 6.10 20.90
C VAL A 143 4.57 5.76 19.72
N GLY A 144 3.88 6.77 19.18
CA GLY A 144 3.03 6.63 18.02
C GLY A 144 3.90 6.45 16.79
N ARG A 145 3.87 5.27 16.18
CA ARG A 145 4.48 5.01 14.87
C ARG A 145 3.39 4.96 13.82
N TYR A 146 3.66 5.61 12.72
CA TYR A 146 2.72 5.77 11.62
C TYR A 146 3.31 5.19 10.35
N LYS A 147 2.47 4.51 9.57
CA LYS A 147 2.78 4.08 8.22
C LYS A 147 2.03 4.96 7.24
N LEU A 148 2.77 5.63 6.37
CA LEU A 148 2.26 6.34 5.21
C LEU A 148 2.50 5.51 3.96
N GLU A 149 1.45 5.03 3.31
CA GLU A 149 1.52 4.23 2.09
C GLU A 149 1.04 5.05 0.89
N ILE A 150 1.83 5.06 -0.19
CA ILE A 150 1.59 5.92 -1.34
C ILE A 150 0.97 5.10 -2.46
N ILE A 151 -0.28 5.43 -2.83
CA ILE A 151 -1.01 4.79 -3.92
C ILE A 151 -0.45 5.29 -5.26
N ARG A 152 -0.08 4.36 -6.15
CA ARG A 152 0.39 4.64 -7.52
C ARG A 152 -0.75 4.49 -8.53
#